data_AF-A0A926RRC1-F1
#
_entry.id   AF-A0A926RRC1-F1
#
_cell.length_a   1.000
_cell.length_b   1.000
_cell.length_c   1.000
_cell.angle_alpha   90.00
_cell.angle_beta   90.00
_cell.angle_gamma   90.00
#
_symmetry.space_group_name_H-M   'P 1'
#
loop_
_entity.id
_entity.type
_entity.pdbx_description
1 polymer ?
#
loop_
_entity_poly.entity_id
_entity_poly.type
_entity_poly.pdbx_seq_one_letter_code
_entity_poly.pdbx_strand_id
1 'polypeptide(L)'
;MYKIINLLFAVLILLFFFSVYNYYSSNKNIKNINLKRSNIQENLSSKTSNLPFLENDTNNVIEFNSSFSDEIKSNEQRNFWNLLKIK
;
A
#
# COMPACT_ATOMS: atom_id res chain seq x y z
N MET A 1 -42.67 15.96 -16.86
CA MET A 1 -41.30 16.10 -17.41
C MET A 1 -40.23 15.57 -16.45
N TYR A 2 -40.10 16.08 -15.22
CA TYR A 2 -39.07 15.61 -14.28
C TYR A 2 -39.06 14.10 -14.01
N LYS A 3 -40.24 13.45 -13.92
CA LYS A 3 -40.34 11.99 -13.73
C LYS A 3 -39.74 11.18 -14.90
N ILE A 4 -39.93 11.65 -16.14
CA ILE A 4 -39.38 11.01 -17.35
C ILE A 4 -37.87 11.23 -17.44
N ILE A 5 -37.41 12.43 -17.08
CA ILE A 5 -35.97 12.75 -17.01
C ILE A 5 -35.28 11.88 -15.95
N ASN A 6 -35.87 11.73 -14.76
CA ASN A 6 -35.33 10.89 -13.70
C ASN A 6 -35.30 9.40 -14.10
N LEU A 7 -36.33 8.93 -14.80
CA LEU A 7 -36.35 7.57 -15.37
C LEU A 7 -35.20 7.38 -16.38
N LEU A 8 -34.97 8.34 -17.27
CA LEU A 8 -33.87 8.30 -18.24
C LEU A 8 -32.52 8.23 -17.53
N PHE A 9 -32.30 9.04 -16.48
CA PHE A 9 -31.07 8.97 -15.68
C PHE A 9 -30.89 7.62 -14.98
N ALA A 10 -31.96 7.04 -14.44
CA ALA A 10 -31.89 5.70 -13.85
C ALA A 10 -31.47 4.64 -14.87
N VAL A 11 -32.01 4.70 -16.10
CA VAL A 11 -31.61 3.81 -17.19
C VAL A 11 -30.13 4.02 -17.57
N LEU A 12 -29.68 5.26 -17.68
CA LEU A 12 -28.26 5.56 -17.97
C LEU A 12 -27.32 5.01 -16.90
N ILE A 13 -27.69 5.11 -15.62
CA ILE A 13 -26.91 4.56 -14.51
C ILE A 13 -26.82 3.04 -14.62
N LEU A 14 -27.94 2.36 -14.91
CA LEU A 14 -27.94 0.91 -15.12
C LEU A 14 -27.09 0.48 -16.32
N LEU A 15 -27.18 1.21 -17.44
CA LEU A 15 -26.34 0.98 -18.62
C LEU A 15 -24.85 1.18 -18.33
N PHE A 16 -24.51 2.18 -17.52
CA PHE A 16 -23.13 2.41 -17.08
C PHE A 16 -22.59 1.19 -16.29
N PHE A 17 -23.31 0.75 -15.25
CA PHE A 17 -22.90 -0.42 -14.47
C PHE A 17 -22.84 -1.69 -15.30
N PHE A 18 -23.79 -1.88 -16.22
CA PHE A 18 -23.78 -3.01 -17.14
C PHE A 18 -22.55 -2.99 -18.07
N SER A 19 -22.18 -1.81 -18.57
CA SER A 19 -20.99 -1.64 -19.42
C SER A 19 -19.69 -1.92 -18.64
N VAL A 20 -19.59 -1.42 -17.41
CA VAL A 20 -18.47 -1.71 -16.51
C VAL A 20 -18.36 -3.21 -16.25
N TYR A 21 -19.48 -3.85 -15.89
CA TYR A 21 -19.54 -5.30 -15.66
C TYR A 21 -19.06 -6.09 -16.88
N ASN A 22 -19.59 -5.78 -18.08
CA ASN A 22 -19.20 -6.47 -19.32
C ASN A 22 -17.72 -6.30 -19.64
N TYR A 23 -17.17 -5.11 -19.41
CA TYR A 23 -15.75 -4.86 -19.62
C TYR A 23 -14.90 -5.73 -18.69
N TYR A 24 -15.13 -5.68 -17.37
CA TYR A 24 -14.30 -6.39 -16.39
C TYR A 24 -14.51 -7.91 -16.41
N SER A 25 -15.74 -8.38 -16.68
CA SER A 25 -16.07 -9.80 -16.81
C SER A 25 -15.68 -10.39 -18.17
N SER A 26 -15.13 -9.59 -19.09
CA SER A 26 -14.65 -10.12 -20.37
C SER A 26 -13.48 -11.10 -20.17
N ASN A 27 -13.46 -12.18 -20.95
CA ASN A 27 -12.37 -13.17 -20.91
C ASN A 27 -10.98 -12.53 -21.07
N LYS A 28 -10.88 -11.46 -21.87
CA LYS A 28 -9.64 -10.69 -22.03
C LYS A 28 -9.18 -10.06 -20.72
N ASN A 29 -10.08 -9.39 -20.00
CA ASN A 29 -9.73 -8.76 -18.72
C ASN A 29 -9.50 -9.78 -17.62
N ILE A 30 -10.33 -10.83 -17.53
CA ILE A 30 -10.09 -11.92 -16.57
C ILE A 30 -8.72 -12.56 -16.81
N LYS A 31 -8.36 -12.85 -18.07
CA LYS A 31 -7.03 -13.38 -18.42
C LYS A 31 -5.92 -12.42 -18.04
N ASN A 32 -6.06 -11.13 -18.33
CA ASN A 32 -5.05 -10.12 -17.99
C ASN A 32 -4.89 -9.96 -16.46
N ILE A 33 -5.99 -9.98 -15.71
CA ILE A 33 -5.99 -9.95 -14.25
C ILE A 33 -5.26 -11.18 -13.72
N ASN A 34 -5.60 -12.37 -14.23
CA ASN A 34 -4.97 -13.62 -13.82
C ASN A 34 -3.48 -13.65 -14.17
N LEU A 35 -3.06 -13.13 -15.33
CA LEU A 35 -1.64 -13.03 -15.70
C LEU A 35 -0.89 -12.03 -14.82
N LYS A 36 -1.48 -10.87 -14.50
CA LYS A 36 -0.86 -9.88 -13.61
C LYS A 36 -0.81 -10.34 -12.14
N ARG A 37 -1.78 -11.14 -11.72
CA ARG A 37 -1.86 -11.75 -10.38
C ARG A 37 -1.17 -13.11 -10.31
N SER A 38 -0.79 -13.68 -11.46
CA SER A 38 -0.13 -14.98 -11.57
C SER A 38 1.17 -14.90 -10.79
N ASN A 39 1.08 -15.53 -9.63
CA ASN A 39 2.09 -15.85 -8.63
C ASN A 39 3.34 -14.98 -8.61
N ILE A 40 3.16 -13.75 -8.11
CA ILE A 40 4.25 -13.04 -7.43
C ILE A 40 4.84 -13.96 -6.35
N GLN A 41 4.03 -14.75 -5.64
CA GLN A 41 4.46 -15.70 -4.61
C GLN A 41 5.41 -16.79 -5.15
N GLU A 42 5.09 -17.43 -6.29
CA GLU A 42 5.91 -18.48 -6.92
C GLU A 42 7.16 -17.89 -7.58
N ASN A 43 7.05 -16.69 -8.16
CA ASN A 43 8.20 -15.93 -8.63
C ASN A 43 9.08 -15.44 -7.47
N LEU A 44 8.52 -15.09 -6.31
CA LEU A 44 9.28 -14.72 -5.12
C LEU A 44 9.96 -15.96 -4.55
N SER A 45 9.25 -17.08 -4.40
CA SER A 45 9.82 -18.30 -3.82
C SER A 45 10.96 -18.86 -4.67
N SER A 46 10.80 -18.88 -6.00
CA SER A 46 11.87 -19.30 -6.93
C SER A 46 13.06 -18.32 -6.99
N LYS A 47 12.83 -17.02 -6.79
CA LYS A 47 13.93 -16.03 -6.73
C LYS A 47 14.61 -15.99 -5.36
N THR A 48 13.86 -16.20 -4.28
CA THR A 48 14.37 -16.21 -2.89
C THR A 48 15.06 -17.51 -2.53
N SER A 49 14.71 -18.64 -3.15
CA SER A 49 15.44 -19.91 -2.98
C SER A 49 16.91 -19.82 -3.39
N ASN A 50 17.24 -18.90 -4.31
CA ASN A 50 18.59 -18.72 -4.82
C ASN A 50 19.31 -17.51 -4.18
N LEU A 51 18.66 -16.80 -3.24
CA LEU A 51 19.30 -15.70 -2.55
C LEU A 51 20.25 -16.26 -1.48
N PRO A 52 21.53 -15.82 -1.46
CA PRO A 52 22.43 -16.22 -0.40
C PRO A 52 21.93 -15.68 0.94
N PHE A 53 21.96 -16.53 1.97
CA PHE A 53 21.73 -16.10 3.33
C PHE A 53 22.95 -15.28 3.78
N LEU A 54 22.76 -14.00 4.10
CA LEU A 54 23.77 -13.20 4.76
C LEU A 54 23.83 -13.62 6.22
N GLU A 55 24.93 -14.27 6.61
CA GLU A 55 25.19 -14.54 8.01
C GLU A 55 25.25 -13.22 8.78
N ASN A 56 24.78 -13.28 10.03
CA ASN A 56 24.79 -12.13 10.92
C ASN A 56 26.24 -11.68 11.18
N ASP A 57 26.65 -10.58 10.55
CA ASP A 57 27.96 -9.94 10.74
C ASP A 57 27.94 -8.90 11.86
N THR A 58 26.85 -8.83 12.63
CA THR A 58 26.73 -7.86 13.73
C THR A 58 27.50 -8.23 15.00
N ASN A 59 28.26 -9.32 14.99
CA ASN A 59 29.23 -9.60 16.05
C ASN A 59 30.40 -8.62 15.93
N ASN A 60 30.51 -7.67 16.86
CA ASN A 60 31.51 -6.59 16.91
C ASN A 60 31.27 -5.40 15.97
N VAL A 61 30.03 -5.13 15.52
CA VAL A 61 29.74 -3.77 15.02
C VAL A 61 29.95 -2.81 16.17
N ILE A 62 30.74 -1.77 15.90
CA ILE A 62 30.93 -0.64 16.79
C ILE A 62 29.53 -0.08 17.04
N GLU A 63 29.04 -0.22 18.28
CA GLU A 63 27.81 0.44 18.70
C GLU A 63 27.97 1.91 18.33
N PHE A 64 27.04 2.42 17.52
CA PHE A 64 27.10 3.79 17.04
C PHE A 64 27.20 4.71 18.26
N ASN A 65 28.42 5.22 18.53
CA ASN A 65 28.66 6.19 19.57
C ASN A 65 28.07 7.50 19.09
N SER A 66 26.76 7.57 19.23
CA SER A 66 25.95 8.69 18.79
C SER A 66 26.28 9.96 19.58
N SER A 67 27.15 9.87 20.61
CA SER A 67 27.43 10.92 21.60
C SER A 67 26.19 11.42 22.35
N PHE A 68 24.99 10.92 22.01
CA PHE A 68 23.71 11.33 22.58
C PHE A 68 23.32 10.53 23.84
N SER A 69 24.13 9.53 24.26
CA SER A 69 23.76 8.63 25.36
C SER A 69 23.64 9.33 26.71
N ASP A 70 24.28 10.48 26.91
CA ASP A 70 24.20 11.24 28.17
C ASP A 70 23.57 12.63 28.04
N GLU A 71 23.50 13.23 26.84
CA GLU A 71 22.87 14.55 26.63
C GLU A 71 21.34 14.51 26.49
N ILE A 72 20.74 13.38 26.09
CA ILE A 72 19.27 13.26 25.99
C ILE A 72 18.59 13.25 27.38
N LYS A 73 19.35 13.17 28.48
CA LYS A 73 18.86 13.37 29.85
C LYS A 73 18.58 14.84 30.19
N SER A 74 18.67 15.78 29.24
CA SER A 74 18.19 17.14 29.48
C SER A 74 16.67 17.10 29.73
N ASN A 75 16.23 17.54 30.91
CA ASN A 75 14.82 17.69 31.29
C ASN A 75 14.04 18.72 30.43
N GLU A 76 14.64 19.20 29.35
CA GLU A 76 14.05 20.14 28.42
C GLU A 76 12.98 19.46 27.57
N GLN A 77 11.74 19.74 27.94
CA GLN A 77 10.56 19.30 27.22
C GLN A 77 10.68 19.74 25.74
N ARG A 78 10.69 18.77 24.82
CA ARG A 78 10.76 19.04 23.39
C ARG A 78 9.56 19.90 22.98
N ASN A 79 9.83 21.13 22.56
CA ASN A 79 8.84 22.15 22.20
C ASN A 79 7.90 21.71 21.07
N PHE A 80 8.26 20.66 20.32
CA PHE A 80 7.39 20.03 19.33
C PHE A 80 5.99 19.70 19.88
N TRP A 81 5.90 19.16 21.10
CA TRP A 81 4.62 18.79 21.71
C TRP A 81 3.75 19.99 22.08
N ASN A 82 4.34 21.19 22.22
CA ASN A 82 3.57 22.42 22.45
C ASN A 82 2.80 22.86 21.19
N LEU A 83 3.24 22.46 19.99
CA LEU A 83 2.54 22.75 18.74
C LEU A 83 1.24 21.94 18.60
N LEU A 84 1.17 20.79 19.27
CA LEU A 84 0.03 19.88 19.23
C LEU A 84 -1.01 20.18 20.32
N LYS A 85 -0.72 21.12 21.23
CA LYS A 85 -1.69 21.59 22.20
C LYS A 85 -2.68 22.52 21.49
N ILE A 86 -3.89 22.03 21.27
CA ILE A 86 -5.00 22.81 20.74
C ILE A 86 -5.46 23.79 21.84
N LYS A 87 -5.70 25.05 21.45
CA LYS A 87 -6.03 26.17 22.34
C LYS A 87 -7.45 26.08 22.89
#